data_AF-A0A6P0XIF3-F1
#
_entry.id   AF-A0A6P0XIF3-F1
#
_cell.length_a   1.000
_cell.length_b   1.000
_cell.length_c   1.000
_cell.angle_alpha   90.00
_cell.angle_beta   90.00
_cell.angle_gamma   90.00
#
_symmetry.space_group_name_H-M   'P 1'
#
loop_
_entity.id
_entity.type
_entity.pdbx_description
1 polymer ?
#
loop_
_entity_poly.entity_id
_entity_poly.type
_entity_poly.pdbx_seq_one_letter_code
_entity_poly.pdbx_strand_id
1 'polypeptide(L)'
;MRNIVCQVVKLAEFFECAIAIESLDFSNKKAKMSEESKVYNEMLVLLSTRMFRETLESRCRRFGVELIKVNPAFTSVIGMINYMGRYGLNSGTAAALVIGRRALKLSEKIPQCLLRPEDVNKHDWSHWRRVASFIKLHRIRRTQLFQWRKALEGIRSP
;
A
#
# COMPACT_ATOMS: atom_id res chain seq x y z
N MET A 1 8.40 0.83 -19.17
CA MET A 1 8.98 0.90 -17.81
C MET A 1 10.13 1.89 -17.67
N ARG A 2 11.20 1.82 -18.49
CA ARG A 2 12.37 2.72 -18.37
C ARG A 2 12.01 4.21 -18.37
N ASN A 3 11.09 4.65 -19.23
CA ASN A 3 10.70 6.07 -19.33
C ASN A 3 10.05 6.62 -18.05
N ILE A 4 9.20 5.83 -17.39
CA ILE A 4 8.52 6.24 -16.15
C ILE A 4 9.53 6.35 -15.01
N VAL A 5 10.44 5.37 -14.88
CA VAL A 5 11.50 5.43 -13.86
C VAL A 5 12.37 6.68 -14.05
N CYS A 6 12.76 6.99 -15.29
CA CYS A 6 13.49 8.23 -15.58
C CYS A 6 12.72 9.48 -15.12
N GLN A 7 11.42 9.55 -15.42
CA GLN A 7 10.59 10.68 -15.04
C GLN A 7 10.49 10.84 -13.52
N VAL A 8 10.24 9.74 -12.80
CA VAL A 8 10.14 9.75 -11.33
C VAL A 8 11.46 10.20 -10.69
N VAL A 9 12.59 9.68 -11.16
CA VAL A 9 13.92 10.07 -10.63
C VAL A 9 14.25 11.53 -10.94
N LYS A 10 13.93 12.02 -12.15
CA LYS A 10 14.11 13.44 -12.50
C LYS A 10 13.25 14.37 -11.65
N LEU A 11 12.02 13.98 -11.34
CA LEU A 11 11.17 14.76 -10.44
C LEU A 11 11.76 14.79 -9.02
N ALA A 12 12.24 13.65 -8.52
CA ALA A 12 12.89 13.58 -7.21
C ALA A 12 14.17 14.42 -7.13
N GLU A 13 14.98 14.40 -8.19
CA GLU A 13 16.16 15.28 -8.33
C GLU A 13 15.75 16.75 -8.35
N PHE A 14 14.75 17.13 -9.16
CA PHE A 14 14.25 18.50 -9.25
C PHE A 14 13.66 19.04 -7.94
N PHE A 15 12.92 18.22 -7.20
CA PHE A 15 12.32 18.58 -5.91
C PHE A 15 13.25 18.32 -4.73
N GLU A 16 14.49 17.88 -4.97
CA GLU A 16 15.49 17.57 -3.95
C GLU A 16 14.95 16.64 -2.84
N CYS A 17 14.21 15.61 -3.25
CA CYS A 17 13.52 14.72 -2.31
C CYS A 17 13.84 13.24 -2.54
N ALA A 18 13.73 12.45 -1.47
CA ALA A 18 13.88 11.01 -1.53
C ALA A 18 12.66 10.34 -2.20
N ILE A 19 12.88 9.17 -2.80
CA ILE A 19 11.81 8.32 -3.32
C ILE A 19 11.50 7.24 -2.29
N ALA A 20 10.22 7.03 -1.99
CA ALA A 20 9.77 5.95 -1.12
C ALA A 20 9.09 4.84 -1.92
N ILE A 21 9.43 3.58 -1.61
CA ILE A 21 8.80 2.39 -2.21
C ILE A 21 8.55 1.33 -1.14
N GLU A 22 7.47 0.57 -1.30
CA GLU A 22 7.21 -0.59 -0.44
C GLU A 22 8.32 -1.65 -0.55
N SER A 23 8.58 -2.40 0.52
CA SER A 23 9.37 -3.64 0.49
C SER A 23 8.44 -4.83 0.30
N LEU A 24 8.02 -5.09 -0.95
CA LEU A 24 7.16 -6.23 -1.27
C LEU A 24 7.98 -7.51 -1.32
N ASP A 25 7.63 -8.48 -0.47
CA ASP A 25 8.10 -9.86 -0.57
C ASP A 25 7.06 -10.72 -1.29
N PHE A 26 7.46 -11.33 -2.41
CA PHE A 26 6.61 -12.16 -3.25
C PHE A 26 6.89 -13.66 -3.07
N SER A 27 7.79 -14.05 -2.17
CA SER A 27 8.14 -15.44 -1.88
C SER A 27 6.92 -16.32 -1.56
N ASN A 28 6.01 -15.83 -0.71
CA ASN A 28 4.85 -16.58 -0.21
C ASN A 28 3.74 -16.82 -1.23
N LYS A 29 3.67 -16.05 -2.33
CA LYS A 29 2.64 -16.27 -3.37
C LYS A 29 2.91 -17.50 -4.22
N LYS A 30 4.15 -17.99 -4.26
CA LYS A 30 4.56 -19.13 -5.10
C LYS A 30 4.02 -20.49 -4.62
N ALA A 31 3.60 -20.63 -3.36
CA ALA A 31 3.35 -21.93 -2.72
C ALA A 31 1.90 -22.48 -2.78
N LYS A 32 0.94 -21.75 -3.36
CA LYS A 32 -0.49 -22.14 -3.40
C LYS A 32 -1.05 -22.06 -4.82
N MET A 33 -0.81 -23.03 -5.72
CA MET A 33 -1.37 -22.92 -7.08
C MET A 33 -1.82 -24.26 -7.71
N SER A 34 -3.05 -24.24 -8.21
CA SER A 34 -3.65 -25.15 -9.20
C SER A 34 -4.27 -24.26 -10.31
N GLU A 35 -4.08 -24.61 -11.59
CA GLU A 35 -4.41 -23.91 -12.86
C GLU A 35 -3.28 -23.10 -13.54
N GLU A 36 -2.83 -23.56 -14.72
CA GLU A 36 -1.63 -23.12 -15.46
C GLU A 36 -1.68 -21.67 -16.00
N SER A 37 -2.83 -21.19 -16.48
CA SER A 37 -2.96 -19.85 -17.08
C SER A 37 -2.86 -18.72 -16.06
N LYS A 38 -3.30 -18.97 -14.83
CA LYS A 38 -3.19 -18.04 -13.71
C LYS A 38 -1.76 -17.93 -13.20
N VAL A 39 -1.03 -19.05 -13.18
CA VAL A 39 0.41 -19.11 -12.85
C VAL A 39 1.22 -18.22 -13.78
N TYR A 40 0.99 -18.31 -15.10
CA TYR A 40 1.73 -17.52 -16.08
C TYR A 40 1.48 -16.01 -15.93
N ASN A 41 0.21 -15.58 -15.82
CA ASN A 41 -0.13 -14.17 -15.65
C ASN A 41 0.45 -13.57 -14.36
N GLU A 42 0.39 -14.31 -13.25
CA GLU A 42 1.00 -13.87 -11.99
C GLU A 42 2.52 -13.77 -12.10
N MET A 43 3.18 -14.71 -12.79
CA MET A 43 4.62 -14.67 -13.05
C MET A 43 5.03 -13.40 -13.80
N LEU A 44 4.28 -13.01 -14.85
CA LEU A 44 4.54 -11.79 -15.61
C LEU A 44 4.42 -10.53 -14.76
N VAL A 45 3.43 -10.47 -13.86
CA VAL A 45 3.26 -9.34 -12.92
C VAL A 45 4.40 -9.27 -11.93
N LEU A 46 4.83 -10.40 -11.39
CA LEU A 46 5.98 -10.48 -10.48
C LEU A 46 7.27 -10.03 -11.16
N LEU A 47 7.51 -10.50 -12.39
CA LEU A 47 8.67 -10.12 -13.19
C LEU A 47 8.67 -8.61 -13.46
N SER A 48 7.54 -8.06 -13.89
CA SER A 48 7.40 -6.62 -14.17
C SER A 48 7.67 -5.77 -12.93
N THR A 49 7.13 -6.19 -11.78
CA THR A 49 7.35 -5.48 -10.50
C THR A 49 8.81 -5.55 -10.07
N ARG A 50 9.46 -6.70 -10.22
CA ARG A 50 10.88 -6.88 -9.92
C ARG A 50 11.75 -6.00 -10.82
N MET A 51 11.53 -6.03 -12.13
CA MET A 51 12.27 -5.20 -13.10
C MET A 51 12.09 -3.71 -12.80
N PHE A 52 10.89 -3.27 -12.44
CA PHE A 52 10.64 -1.89 -12.04
C PHE A 52 11.50 -1.49 -10.83
N ARG A 53 11.53 -2.31 -9.77
CA ARG A 53 12.32 -2.05 -8.56
C ARG A 53 13.82 -1.99 -8.85
N GLU A 54 14.34 -2.98 -9.59
CA GLU A 54 15.76 -3.05 -9.93
C GLU A 54 16.18 -1.84 -10.80
N THR A 55 15.33 -1.47 -11.76
CA THR A 55 15.58 -0.28 -12.59
C THR A 55 15.54 1.00 -11.76
N LEU A 56 14.57 1.14 -10.86
CA LEU A 56 14.45 2.29 -9.98
C LEU A 56 15.66 2.42 -9.05
N GLU A 57 16.06 1.33 -8.39
CA GLU A 57 17.22 1.29 -7.50
C GLU A 57 18.52 1.65 -8.23
N SER A 58 18.73 1.10 -9.44
CA SER A 58 19.87 1.45 -10.28
C SER A 58 19.89 2.94 -10.66
N ARG A 59 18.73 3.52 -11.01
CA ARG A 59 18.64 4.94 -11.39
C ARG A 59 18.79 5.87 -10.20
N CYS A 60 18.13 5.60 -9.08
CA CYS A 60 18.33 6.34 -7.83
C CYS A 60 19.82 6.42 -7.48
N ARG A 61 20.53 5.28 -7.49
CA ARG A 61 21.98 5.23 -7.24
C ARG A 61 22.79 6.08 -8.23
N ARG A 62 22.45 6.02 -9.52
CA ARG A 62 23.17 6.76 -10.56
C ARG A 62 23.00 8.29 -10.43
N PHE A 63 21.83 8.76 -10.01
CA PHE A 63 21.49 10.18 -9.92
C PHE A 63 21.59 10.73 -8.49
N GLY A 64 22.15 9.97 -7.54
CA GLY A 64 22.30 10.43 -6.16
C GLY A 64 20.98 10.63 -5.40
N VAL A 65 19.87 10.06 -5.87
CA VAL A 65 18.56 10.16 -5.21
C VAL A 65 18.42 9.04 -4.19
N GLU A 66 18.10 9.37 -2.94
CA GLU A 66 17.85 8.39 -1.90
C GLU A 66 16.59 7.56 -2.20
N LEU A 67 16.68 6.23 -2.05
CA LEU A 67 15.55 5.31 -2.18
C LEU A 67 15.24 4.66 -0.82
N ILE A 68 14.13 5.06 -0.22
CA ILE A 68 13.67 4.57 1.08
C ILE A 68 12.71 3.39 0.88
N LYS A 69 13.07 2.22 1.44
CA LYS A 69 12.22 1.02 1.44
C LYS A 69 11.37 1.00 2.71
N VAL A 70 10.04 0.99 2.57
CA VAL A 70 9.11 1.00 3.72
C VAL A 70 8.33 -0.30 3.85
N ASN A 71 7.84 -0.60 5.05
CA ASN A 71 6.99 -1.76 5.28
C ASN A 71 5.67 -1.63 4.47
N PRO A 72 5.26 -2.64 3.67
CA PRO A 72 4.02 -2.62 2.88
C PRO A 72 2.74 -2.85 3.71
N ALA A 73 2.83 -3.19 5.00
CA ALA A 73 1.70 -3.63 5.79
C ALA A 73 0.54 -2.62 5.77
N PHE A 74 -0.58 -3.04 5.16
CA PHE A 74 -1.85 -2.31 5.12
C PHE A 74 -1.83 -0.93 4.43
N THR A 75 -0.77 -0.55 3.71
CA THR A 75 -0.66 0.76 3.03
C THR A 75 -1.88 1.12 2.19
N SER A 76 -2.39 0.17 1.41
CA SER A 76 -3.59 0.35 0.60
C SER A 76 -4.85 0.56 1.44
N VAL A 77 -5.04 -0.25 2.48
CA VAL A 77 -6.22 -0.16 3.37
C VAL A 77 -6.19 1.15 4.14
N ILE A 78 -5.05 1.49 4.74
CA ILE A 78 -4.83 2.74 5.47
C ILE A 78 -5.07 3.93 4.54
N GLY A 79 -4.55 3.89 3.31
CA GLY A 79 -4.74 4.95 2.32
C GLY A 79 -6.23 5.17 2.02
N MET A 80 -6.96 4.09 1.76
CA MET A 80 -8.39 4.15 1.47
C MET A 80 -9.21 4.69 2.65
N ILE A 81 -8.91 4.28 3.88
CA ILE A 81 -9.66 4.69 5.07
C ILE A 81 -9.29 6.11 5.52
N ASN A 82 -7.99 6.44 5.60
CA ASN A 82 -7.55 7.70 6.21
C ASN A 82 -7.51 8.87 5.22
N TYR A 83 -7.29 8.62 3.92
CA TYR A 83 -6.89 9.68 2.99
C TYR A 83 -7.73 9.77 1.72
N MET A 84 -8.29 8.68 1.22
CA MET A 84 -8.98 8.66 -0.07
C MET A 84 -10.20 9.59 -0.11
N GLY A 85 -11.15 9.42 0.82
CA GLY A 85 -12.29 10.34 0.94
C GLY A 85 -11.92 11.72 1.49
N ARG A 86 -10.92 11.79 2.39
CA ARG A 86 -10.49 13.04 3.04
C ARG A 86 -9.87 14.04 2.06
N TYR A 87 -9.11 13.54 1.09
CA TYR A 87 -8.35 14.37 0.14
C TYR A 87 -8.81 14.19 -1.31
N GLY A 88 -9.92 13.48 -1.56
CA GLY A 88 -10.41 13.25 -2.92
C GLY A 88 -9.45 12.43 -3.79
N LEU A 89 -8.63 11.57 -3.20
CA LEU A 89 -7.60 10.81 -3.92
C LEU A 89 -8.18 9.53 -4.52
N ASN A 90 -7.54 8.99 -5.55
CA ASN A 90 -7.77 7.60 -5.94
C ASN A 90 -7.02 6.64 -4.98
N SER A 91 -7.39 5.35 -4.99
CA SER A 91 -6.80 4.37 -4.05
C SER A 91 -5.28 4.23 -4.15
N GLY A 92 -4.71 4.40 -5.36
CA GLY A 92 -3.28 4.29 -5.58
C GLY A 92 -2.53 5.49 -5.01
N THR A 93 -2.98 6.70 -5.29
CA THR A 93 -2.40 7.93 -4.74
C THR A 93 -2.55 7.98 -3.21
N ALA A 94 -3.68 7.51 -2.67
CA ALA A 94 -3.87 7.40 -1.23
C ALA A 94 -2.89 6.42 -0.57
N ALA A 95 -2.59 5.28 -1.23
CA ALA A 95 -1.56 4.35 -0.78
C ALA A 95 -0.14 4.95 -0.89
N ALA A 96 0.15 5.67 -1.98
CA ALA A 96 1.41 6.38 -2.18
C ALA A 96 1.66 7.43 -1.07
N LEU A 97 0.60 8.13 -0.62
CA LEU A 97 0.69 9.04 0.51
C LEU A 97 1.09 8.32 1.80
N VAL A 98 0.53 7.14 2.08
CA VAL A 98 0.94 6.31 3.23
C VAL A 98 2.42 5.92 3.12
N ILE A 99 2.86 5.48 1.95
CA ILE A 99 4.26 5.11 1.70
C ILE A 99 5.20 6.28 1.98
N GLY A 100 4.89 7.48 1.47
CA GLY A 100 5.67 8.69 1.74
C GLY A 100 5.68 9.07 3.21
N ARG A 101 4.53 9.02 3.89
CA ARG A 101 4.43 9.30 5.34
C ARG A 101 5.28 8.34 6.17
N ARG A 102 5.31 7.06 5.83
CA ARG A 102 6.17 6.07 6.51
C ARG A 102 7.64 6.33 6.30
N ALA A 103 8.05 6.76 5.11
CA ALA A 103 9.42 7.16 4.84
C ALA A 103 9.84 8.34 5.73
N LEU A 104 8.90 9.25 6.02
CA LEU A 104 9.06 10.35 6.99
C LEU A 104 8.88 9.92 8.46
N LYS A 105 8.81 8.62 8.75
CA LYS A 105 8.62 8.05 10.10
C LYS A 105 7.33 8.49 10.80
N LEU A 106 6.31 8.88 10.05
CA LEU A 106 4.98 9.20 10.58
C LEU A 106 4.14 7.93 10.71
N SER A 107 3.45 7.77 11.85
CA SER A 107 2.57 6.63 12.10
C SER A 107 1.14 6.88 11.61
N GLU A 108 0.47 5.82 11.16
CA GLU A 108 -0.95 5.86 10.79
C GLU A 108 -1.81 5.12 11.81
N LYS A 109 -2.56 5.89 12.59
CA LYS A 109 -3.55 5.34 13.53
C LYS A 109 -4.85 5.01 12.82
N ILE A 110 -5.52 3.98 13.34
CA ILE A 110 -6.88 3.66 12.92
C ILE A 110 -7.86 4.73 13.44
N PRO A 111 -8.89 5.11 12.66
CA PRO A 111 -9.93 6.00 13.16
C PRO A 111 -10.57 5.47 14.45
N GLN A 112 -10.74 6.35 15.44
CA GLN A 112 -11.29 5.98 16.76
C GLN A 112 -12.63 5.25 16.66
N CYS A 113 -13.46 5.62 15.69
CA CYS A 113 -14.76 4.99 15.48
C CYS A 113 -14.68 3.57 14.86
N LEU A 114 -13.50 3.06 14.55
CA LEU A 114 -13.31 1.65 14.17
C LEU A 114 -12.75 0.82 15.33
N LEU A 115 -12.24 1.44 16.39
CA LEU A 115 -11.76 0.75 17.58
C LEU A 115 -12.93 0.14 18.36
N ARG A 116 -12.67 -1.01 18.99
CA ARG A 116 -13.59 -1.64 19.94
C ARG A 116 -13.05 -1.49 21.37
N PRO A 117 -13.91 -1.58 22.40
CA PRO A 117 -13.45 -1.52 23.79
C PRO A 117 -12.38 -2.58 24.14
N GLU A 118 -12.36 -3.74 23.48
CA GLU A 118 -11.38 -4.81 23.73
C GLU A 118 -10.04 -4.59 23.01
N ASP A 119 -9.91 -3.50 22.26
CA ASP A 119 -8.75 -3.21 21.43
C ASP A 119 -7.68 -2.34 22.16
N VAL A 120 -7.91 -1.92 23.42
CA VAL A 120 -7.07 -0.96 24.18
C VAL A 120 -5.60 -1.34 24.27
N ASN A 121 -5.31 -2.64 24.38
CA ASN A 121 -3.94 -3.17 24.55
C ASN A 121 -3.38 -3.80 23.26
N LYS A 122 -4.07 -3.67 22.13
CA LYS A 122 -3.63 -4.28 20.87
C LYS A 122 -2.83 -3.29 20.04
N HIS A 123 -1.77 -3.79 19.42
CA HIS A 123 -1.00 -3.03 18.44
C HIS A 123 -1.85 -2.63 17.22
N ASP A 124 -1.60 -1.46 16.65
CA ASP A 124 -2.35 -0.87 15.52
C ASP A 124 -2.52 -1.84 14.33
N TRP A 125 -1.50 -2.66 14.05
CA TRP A 125 -1.56 -3.65 12.97
C TRP A 125 -2.63 -4.72 13.17
N SER A 126 -2.96 -5.06 14.41
CA SER A 126 -4.06 -5.98 14.70
C SER A 126 -5.41 -5.37 14.33
N HIS A 127 -5.59 -4.06 14.57
CA HIS A 127 -6.80 -3.35 14.18
C HIS A 127 -6.90 -3.24 12.65
N TRP A 128 -5.80 -2.87 11.98
CA TRP A 128 -5.76 -2.81 10.52
C TRP A 128 -5.97 -4.17 9.86
N ARG A 129 -5.48 -5.25 10.47
CA ARG A 129 -5.75 -6.62 10.02
C ARG A 129 -7.23 -6.95 10.07
N ARG A 130 -7.93 -6.59 11.15
CA ARG A 130 -9.39 -6.78 11.24
C ARG A 130 -10.13 -6.04 10.13
N VAL A 131 -9.79 -4.77 9.90
CA VAL A 131 -10.39 -3.97 8.83
C VAL A 131 -10.14 -4.61 7.46
N ALA A 132 -8.90 -5.01 7.18
CA ALA A 132 -8.54 -5.67 5.94
C ALA A 132 -9.31 -6.99 5.73
N SER A 133 -9.45 -7.79 6.79
CA SER A 133 -10.23 -9.04 6.76
C SER A 133 -11.71 -8.78 6.51
N PHE A 134 -12.30 -7.77 7.15
CA PHE A 134 -13.71 -7.40 6.95
C PHE A 134 -13.97 -6.96 5.50
N ILE A 135 -13.10 -6.11 4.95
CA ILE A 135 -13.17 -5.67 3.53
C ILE A 135 -13.11 -6.87 2.58
N LYS A 136 -12.19 -7.80 2.85
CA LYS A 136 -12.04 -9.01 2.03
C LYS A 136 -13.26 -9.92 2.12
N LEU A 137 -13.78 -10.16 3.32
CA LEU A 137 -14.93 -11.03 3.57
C LEU A 137 -16.18 -10.51 2.86
N HIS A 138 -16.47 -9.22 2.99
CA HIS A 138 -17.65 -8.58 2.41
C HIS A 138 -17.44 -8.12 0.95
N ARG A 139 -16.28 -8.44 0.36
CA ARG A 139 -15.91 -8.08 -1.03
C ARG A 139 -16.15 -6.59 -1.34
N ILE A 140 -15.85 -5.73 -0.38
CA ILE A 140 -16.06 -4.29 -0.51
C ILE A 140 -15.16 -3.75 -1.61
N ARG A 141 -15.76 -3.08 -2.60
CA ARG A 141 -15.01 -2.48 -3.71
C ARG A 141 -14.24 -1.28 -3.20
N ARG A 142 -13.06 -1.05 -3.77
CA ARG A 142 -12.21 0.10 -3.43
C ARG A 142 -12.97 1.43 -3.57
N THR A 143 -13.83 1.57 -4.57
CA THR A 143 -14.65 2.77 -4.78
C THR A 143 -15.63 3.04 -3.63
N GLN A 144 -16.18 1.99 -3.00
CA GLN A 144 -17.09 2.13 -1.85
C GLN A 144 -16.36 2.68 -0.62
N LEU A 145 -15.06 2.42 -0.49
CA LEU A 145 -14.25 2.94 0.60
C LEU A 145 -14.02 4.46 0.51
N PHE A 146 -14.46 5.12 -0.56
CA PHE A 146 -14.51 6.58 -0.60
C PHE A 146 -15.44 7.12 0.50
N GLN A 147 -16.54 6.40 0.74
CA GLN A 147 -17.45 6.59 1.87
C GLN A 147 -17.29 5.43 2.87
N TRP A 148 -16.06 5.17 3.32
CA TRP A 148 -15.75 3.98 4.12
C TRP A 148 -16.59 3.82 5.39
N ARG A 149 -17.08 4.91 6.01
CA ARG A 149 -17.93 4.83 7.21
C ARG A 149 -19.21 4.03 6.94
N LYS A 150 -19.83 4.25 5.77
CA LYS A 150 -20.99 3.49 5.31
C LYS A 150 -20.58 2.08 4.86
N ALA A 151 -19.44 1.96 4.17
CA ALA A 151 -18.98 0.67 3.67
C ALA A 151 -18.57 -0.31 4.79
N LEU A 152 -18.07 0.20 5.91
CA LEU A 152 -17.65 -0.58 7.09
C LEU A 152 -18.70 -0.59 8.20
N GLU A 153 -19.96 -0.31 7.86
CA GLU A 153 -21.07 -0.49 8.78
C GLU A 153 -21.13 -1.96 9.24
N GLY A 154 -21.32 -2.20 10.53
CA GLY A 154 -21.31 -3.54 11.12
C GLY A 154 -19.92 -4.12 11.44
N ILE A 155 -18.81 -3.45 11.15
CA ILE A 155 -17.46 -3.93 11.55
C ILE A 155 -17.26 -4.00 13.08
N ARG A 156 -18.15 -3.37 13.85
CA ARG A 156 -18.18 -3.42 15.31
C ARG A 156 -19.03 -4.57 15.85
N SER A 157 -19.84 -5.21 15.01
CA SER A 157 -20.67 -6.34 15.44
C SER A 157 -19.77 -7.54 15.79
N PRO A 158 -20.12 -8.33 16.83
CA PRO A 158 -19.37 -9.50 17.25
C PRO A 158 -19.12 -10.52 16.15
#